data_AF-A0A1M5AHN7-F1
#
_entry.id   AF-A0A1M5AHN7-F1
#
_cell.length_a   1.000
_cell.length_b   1.000
_cell.length_c   1.000
_cell.angle_alpha   90.00
_cell.angle_beta   90.00
_cell.angle_gamma   90.00
#
_symmetry.space_group_name_H-M   'P 1'
#
loop_
_entity.id
_entity.type
_entity.pdbx_description
1 polymer ?
#
loop_
_entity_poly.entity_id
_entity_poly.type
_entity_poly.pdbx_seq_one_letter_code
_entity_poly.pdbx_strand_id
1 'polypeptide(L)'
;MKKLLVMFLIVSILVLDISVSFGANNSVGLAESDDELLQAEILLNNAIAEIKDKENKEIDSFDENRITDKNQKAEFRKKKAEKKEYLKNLKSYEDFKTSGTIEDVKKELEKKGYPIDNKFYALCKEIEAYKKSNPSDDSKKVVKYFNSKFELKEKPKKEKLLSFSFGTSAFALSYSDWTRLTTSEKLLIASDPAAALMTNSIKEIAFKWTQEKFGYNGLGDKSDGYRHGIWNALMTRDISRSWAFAYATAHEDKSQAELQKKAADGYYEYQHRDMDLHNNQVGRDQIAWYEFSFNCGDSTVKSRISAKLTNKSADIIWLHN
;
A
#
# COMPACT_ATOMS: atom_id res chain seq x y z
N MET A 1 84.36 -7.56 4.68
CA MET A 1 84.64 -7.18 3.29
C MET A 1 83.57 -7.78 2.37
N LYS A 2 83.02 -6.96 1.46
CA LYS A 2 82.13 -7.27 0.29
C LYS A 2 80.70 -7.75 0.65
N LYS A 3 79.67 -6.88 0.63
CA LYS A 3 78.81 -6.43 -0.51
C LYS A 3 78.25 -7.59 -1.37
N LEU A 4 76.93 -7.81 -1.33
CA LEU A 4 76.07 -8.22 -2.47
C LEU A 4 74.60 -8.00 -2.05
N LEU A 5 73.94 -6.93 -2.50
CA LEU A 5 73.16 -6.77 -3.74
C LEU A 5 71.73 -7.33 -3.62
N VAL A 6 70.79 -6.40 -3.43
CA VAL A 6 69.35 -6.55 -3.63
C VAL A 6 69.10 -6.90 -5.10
N MET A 7 68.31 -7.93 -5.37
CA MET A 7 67.78 -8.21 -6.70
C MET A 7 66.29 -8.49 -6.58
N PHE A 8 65.48 -7.53 -7.05
CA PHE A 8 64.06 -7.70 -7.31
C PHE A 8 63.90 -8.71 -8.45
N LEU A 9 63.25 -9.83 -8.18
CA LEU A 9 62.83 -10.76 -9.23
C LEU A 9 61.42 -10.35 -9.67
N ILE A 10 61.33 -9.66 -10.81
CA ILE A 10 60.09 -9.53 -11.58
C ILE A 10 59.88 -10.87 -12.25
N VAL A 11 58.90 -11.62 -11.78
CA VAL A 11 58.40 -12.82 -12.47
C VAL A 11 57.04 -12.48 -13.06
N SER A 12 57.07 -12.16 -14.35
CA SER A 12 55.90 -12.12 -15.22
C SER A 12 55.45 -13.56 -15.47
N ILE A 13 54.40 -14.01 -14.78
CA ILE A 13 53.69 -15.25 -15.11
C ILE A 13 52.39 -14.87 -15.80
N LEU A 14 52.21 -15.46 -16.98
CA LEU A 14 51.03 -15.35 -17.83
C LEU A 14 49.74 -15.58 -17.03
N VAL A 15 48.81 -14.64 -17.20
CA VAL A 15 47.42 -14.74 -16.77
C VAL A 15 46.77 -15.86 -17.58
N LEU A 16 46.62 -17.03 -16.96
CA LEU A 16 45.58 -17.98 -17.34
C LEU A 16 44.29 -17.47 -16.70
N ASP A 17 43.31 -17.18 -17.55
CA ASP A 17 41.94 -16.84 -17.18
C ASP A 17 41.31 -17.94 -16.32
N ILE A 18 41.53 -17.86 -15.01
CA ILE A 18 40.63 -18.45 -14.02
C ILE A 18 39.73 -17.31 -13.58
N SER A 19 38.68 -17.09 -14.36
CA SER A 19 37.51 -16.37 -13.90
C SER A 19 36.82 -17.21 -12.82
N VAL A 20 37.26 -17.03 -11.57
CA VAL A 20 36.42 -17.40 -10.42
C VAL A 20 35.28 -16.39 -10.38
N SER A 21 34.21 -16.70 -11.10
CA SER A 21 32.92 -16.08 -10.93
C SER A 21 32.43 -16.43 -9.52
N PHE A 22 32.57 -15.50 -8.59
CA PHE A 22 31.73 -15.53 -7.39
C PHE A 22 30.31 -15.32 -7.88
N GLY A 23 29.57 -16.44 -7.89
CA GLY A 23 28.25 -16.56 -8.46
C GLY A 23 27.33 -15.43 -8.01
N ALA A 24 26.58 -14.92 -8.98
CA ALA A 24 25.44 -14.05 -8.77
C ALA A 24 24.57 -14.63 -7.65
N ASN A 25 24.61 -14.00 -6.47
CA ASN A 25 23.57 -14.16 -5.48
C ASN A 25 22.34 -13.45 -6.04
N ASN A 26 21.59 -14.17 -6.87
CA ASN A 26 20.20 -13.84 -7.13
C ASN A 26 19.51 -13.91 -5.76
N SER A 27 19.19 -12.76 -5.17
CA SER A 27 18.26 -12.68 -4.06
C SER A 27 16.92 -13.16 -4.61
N VAL A 28 16.69 -14.48 -4.54
CA VAL A 28 15.43 -15.04 -4.97
C VAL A 28 14.38 -14.54 -3.99
N GLY A 29 13.56 -13.58 -4.42
CA GLY A 29 12.33 -13.24 -3.75
C GLY A 29 11.51 -14.52 -3.60
N LEU A 30 11.14 -14.86 -2.37
CA LEU A 30 10.43 -16.09 -2.10
C LEU A 30 8.93 -15.83 -2.30
N ALA A 31 8.27 -16.70 -3.06
CA ALA A 31 6.82 -16.71 -3.18
C ALA A 31 6.18 -17.09 -1.85
N GLU A 32 5.03 -16.51 -1.56
CA GLU A 32 4.21 -16.86 -0.41
C GLU A 32 3.80 -18.33 -0.44
N SER A 33 3.87 -18.97 0.72
CA SER A 33 3.31 -20.29 0.95
C SER A 33 1.77 -20.25 1.00
N ASP A 34 1.14 -21.41 0.85
CA ASP A 34 -0.32 -21.55 0.99
C ASP A 34 -0.83 -21.08 2.37
N ASP A 35 -0.04 -21.33 3.42
CA ASP A 35 -0.37 -20.89 4.77
C ASP A 35 -0.31 -19.37 4.90
N GLU A 36 0.70 -18.71 4.31
CA GLU A 36 0.81 -17.24 4.30
C GLU A 36 -0.35 -16.59 3.52
N LEU A 37 -0.72 -17.17 2.36
CA LEU A 37 -1.88 -16.73 1.59
C LEU A 37 -3.19 -16.87 2.38
N LEU A 38 -3.36 -17.98 3.11
CA LEU A 38 -4.52 -18.22 3.95
C LEU A 38 -4.57 -17.24 5.14
N GLN A 39 -3.44 -16.97 5.80
CA GLN A 39 -3.40 -16.01 6.90
C GLN A 39 -3.73 -14.60 6.41
N ALA A 40 -3.19 -14.18 5.27
CA ALA A 40 -3.51 -12.89 4.67
C ALA A 40 -5.01 -12.76 4.32
N GLU A 41 -5.61 -13.81 3.75
CA GLU A 41 -7.06 -13.86 3.50
C GLU A 41 -7.88 -13.71 4.80
N ILE A 42 -7.49 -14.40 5.89
CA ILE A 42 -8.16 -14.28 7.19
C ILE A 42 -8.03 -12.85 7.73
N LEU A 43 -6.84 -12.25 7.68
CA LEU A 43 -6.59 -10.89 8.14
C LEU A 43 -7.45 -9.88 7.37
N LEU A 44 -7.47 -9.98 6.03
CA LEU A 44 -8.29 -9.14 5.18
C LEU A 44 -9.78 -9.28 5.50
N ASN A 45 -10.31 -10.51 5.58
CA ASN A 45 -11.72 -10.74 5.85
C ASN A 45 -12.15 -10.22 7.24
N ASN A 46 -11.28 -10.33 8.24
CA ASN A 46 -11.51 -9.72 9.56
C ASN A 46 -11.55 -8.19 9.47
N ALA A 47 -10.61 -7.58 8.73
CA ALA A 47 -10.59 -6.14 8.48
C ALA A 47 -11.87 -5.65 7.78
N ILE A 48 -12.37 -6.42 6.80
CA ILE A 48 -13.65 -6.14 6.12
C ILE A 48 -14.83 -6.20 7.10
N ALA A 49 -14.88 -7.23 7.96
CA ALA A 49 -15.95 -7.37 8.94
C ALA A 49 -15.97 -6.18 9.92
N GLU A 50 -14.80 -5.76 10.42
CA GLU A 50 -14.65 -4.63 11.33
C GLU A 50 -15.11 -3.31 10.70
N ILE A 51 -14.60 -2.98 9.51
CA ILE A 51 -14.91 -1.69 8.87
C ILE A 51 -16.38 -1.62 8.44
N LYS A 52 -16.96 -2.74 8.02
CA LYS A 52 -18.38 -2.83 7.67
C LYS A 52 -19.29 -2.53 8.86
N ASP A 53 -18.96 -3.02 10.06
CA ASP A 53 -19.72 -2.71 11.28
C ASP A 53 -19.61 -1.20 11.62
N LYS A 54 -18.40 -0.64 11.56
CA LYS A 54 -18.16 0.80 11.79
C LYS A 54 -18.95 1.68 10.80
N GLU A 55 -18.88 1.38 9.51
CA GLU A 55 -19.61 2.15 8.49
C GLU A 55 -21.13 2.03 8.63
N ASN A 56 -21.65 0.85 8.98
CA ASN A 56 -23.08 0.70 9.25
C ASN A 56 -23.54 1.57 10.43
N LYS A 57 -22.77 1.57 11.53
CA LYS A 57 -23.05 2.42 12.70
C LYS A 57 -23.03 3.91 12.34
N GLU A 58 -22.04 4.35 11.55
CA GLU A 58 -21.95 5.74 11.09
C GLU A 58 -23.19 6.14 10.27
N ILE A 59 -23.57 5.32 9.29
CA ILE A 59 -24.73 5.55 8.42
C ILE A 59 -26.05 5.58 9.20
N ASP A 60 -26.19 4.71 10.19
CA ASP A 60 -27.41 4.59 11.00
C ASP A 60 -27.53 5.72 12.03
N SER A 61 -26.39 6.23 12.52
CA SER A 61 -26.35 7.38 13.45
C SER A 61 -26.65 8.74 12.80
N PHE A 62 -26.62 8.83 11.46
CA PHE A 62 -26.81 10.11 10.78
C PHE A 62 -28.27 10.58 10.84
N ASP A 63 -28.45 11.79 11.38
CA ASP A 63 -29.75 12.46 11.45
C ASP A 63 -30.08 13.21 10.13
N GLU A 64 -30.92 12.58 9.30
CA GLU A 64 -31.38 13.16 8.03
C GLU A 64 -32.27 14.40 8.18
N ASN A 65 -32.73 14.73 9.39
CA ASN A 65 -33.53 15.94 9.62
C ASN A 65 -32.68 17.22 9.65
N ARG A 66 -31.35 17.07 9.71
CA ARG A 66 -30.41 18.19 9.56
C ARG A 66 -30.39 18.75 8.12
N ILE A 67 -30.89 17.98 7.14
CA ILE A 67 -30.96 18.40 5.74
C ILE A 67 -32.33 19.03 5.50
N THR A 68 -32.37 20.36 5.38
CA THR A 68 -33.60 21.14 5.19
C THR A 68 -34.04 21.21 3.73
N ASP A 69 -33.11 21.14 2.78
CA ASP A 69 -33.42 21.13 1.36
C ASP A 69 -33.94 19.75 0.90
N LYS A 70 -35.10 19.75 0.25
CA LYS A 70 -35.79 18.53 -0.16
C LYS A 70 -35.02 17.72 -1.22
N ASN A 71 -34.32 18.39 -2.14
CA ASN A 71 -33.57 17.74 -3.21
C ASN A 71 -32.29 17.11 -2.64
N GLN A 72 -31.57 17.83 -1.79
CA GLN A 72 -30.41 17.31 -1.06
C GLN A 72 -30.81 16.12 -0.17
N LYS A 73 -31.96 16.18 0.49
CA LYS A 73 -32.47 15.07 1.31
C LYS A 73 -32.77 13.83 0.47
N ALA A 74 -33.31 14.00 -0.74
CA ALA A 74 -33.55 12.91 -1.67
C ALA A 74 -32.23 12.29 -2.19
N GLU A 75 -31.25 13.10 -2.58
CA GLU A 75 -29.93 12.64 -3.00
C GLU A 75 -29.22 11.88 -1.86
N PHE A 76 -29.29 12.42 -0.64
CA PHE A 76 -28.74 11.78 0.55
C PHE A 76 -29.34 10.39 0.79
N ARG A 77 -30.68 10.26 0.72
CA ARG A 77 -31.36 8.97 0.88
C ARG A 77 -30.95 7.96 -0.19
N LYS A 78 -30.78 8.42 -1.44
CA LYS A 78 -30.26 7.59 -2.53
C LYS A 78 -28.86 7.08 -2.21
N LYS A 79 -27.94 7.97 -1.84
CA LYS A 79 -26.56 7.60 -1.45
C LYS A 79 -26.53 6.65 -0.25
N LYS A 80 -27.41 6.86 0.75
CA LYS A 80 -27.55 5.97 1.90
C LYS A 80 -27.92 4.55 1.47
N ALA A 81 -28.91 4.43 0.58
CA ALA A 81 -29.35 3.14 0.04
C ALA A 81 -28.25 2.44 -0.76
N GLU A 82 -27.57 3.16 -1.65
CA GLU A 82 -26.43 2.65 -2.43
C GLU A 82 -25.30 2.15 -1.52
N LYS A 83 -24.95 2.92 -0.47
CA LYS A 83 -23.91 2.53 0.48
C LYS A 83 -24.32 1.32 1.32
N LYS A 84 -25.56 1.24 1.79
CA LYS A 84 -26.08 0.07 2.52
C LYS A 84 -26.07 -1.19 1.65
N GLU A 85 -26.45 -1.09 0.38
CA GLU A 85 -26.42 -2.21 -0.56
C GLU A 85 -24.99 -2.66 -0.86
N TYR A 86 -24.05 -1.70 -1.07
CA TYR A 86 -22.62 -2.01 -1.18
C TYR A 86 -22.11 -2.78 0.04
N LEU A 87 -22.35 -2.27 1.26
CA LEU A 87 -21.90 -2.92 2.49
C LEU A 87 -22.54 -4.30 2.67
N LYS A 88 -23.81 -4.48 2.29
CA LYS A 88 -24.48 -5.78 2.33
C LYS A 88 -23.79 -6.81 1.44
N ASN A 89 -23.37 -6.41 0.24
CA ASN A 89 -22.73 -7.28 -0.74
C ASN A 89 -21.23 -7.49 -0.50
N LEU A 90 -20.57 -6.61 0.25
CA LEU A 90 -19.18 -6.78 0.71
C LEU A 90 -19.14 -7.83 1.83
N LYS A 91 -18.82 -9.09 1.50
CA LYS A 91 -18.69 -10.20 2.46
C LYS A 91 -17.22 -10.54 2.76
N SER A 92 -16.34 -10.31 1.80
CA SER A 92 -14.91 -10.60 1.82
C SER A 92 -14.14 -9.59 0.98
N TYR A 93 -12.81 -9.65 1.02
CA TYR A 93 -11.97 -8.80 0.15
C TYR A 93 -12.16 -9.12 -1.34
N GLU A 94 -12.57 -10.34 -1.70
CA GLU A 94 -12.86 -10.73 -3.10
C GLU A 94 -14.09 -10.00 -3.66
N ASP A 95 -14.97 -9.50 -2.79
CA ASP A 95 -16.17 -8.77 -3.20
C ASP A 95 -15.89 -7.28 -3.51
N PHE A 96 -14.62 -6.84 -3.41
CA PHE A 96 -14.26 -5.49 -3.82
C PHE A 96 -14.52 -5.29 -5.32
N LYS A 97 -15.46 -4.39 -5.60
CA LYS A 97 -15.80 -3.86 -6.93
C LYS A 97 -15.87 -2.34 -6.83
N THR A 98 -14.80 -1.77 -6.29
CA THR A 98 -14.81 -0.39 -5.80
C THR A 98 -14.49 0.61 -6.89
N SER A 99 -13.92 0.13 -8.00
CA SER A 99 -13.56 0.94 -9.15
C SER A 99 -14.12 0.31 -10.44
N GLY A 100 -14.26 1.13 -11.49
CA GLY A 100 -14.64 0.67 -12.82
C GLY A 100 -13.56 -0.20 -13.47
N THR A 101 -13.43 -0.14 -14.79
CA THR A 101 -12.30 -0.81 -15.45
C THR A 101 -10.99 -0.06 -15.21
N ILE A 102 -9.85 -0.71 -15.48
CA ILE A 102 -8.53 -0.07 -15.44
C ILE A 102 -8.48 1.18 -16.33
N GLU A 103 -9.13 1.13 -17.50
CA GLU A 103 -9.18 2.27 -18.43
C GLU A 103 -10.07 3.41 -17.90
N ASP A 104 -11.11 3.11 -17.13
CA ASP A 104 -11.95 4.14 -16.49
C ASP A 104 -11.17 4.87 -15.41
N VAL A 105 -10.45 4.14 -14.56
CA VAL A 105 -9.57 4.71 -13.53
C VAL A 105 -8.46 5.56 -14.17
N LYS A 106 -7.83 5.07 -15.25
CA LYS A 106 -6.82 5.86 -15.97
C LYS A 106 -7.37 7.21 -16.45
N LYS A 107 -8.56 7.22 -17.07
CA LYS A 107 -9.20 8.46 -17.53
C LYS A 107 -9.51 9.41 -16.37
N GLU A 108 -9.94 8.87 -15.23
CA GLU A 108 -10.19 9.66 -14.03
C GLU A 108 -8.89 10.28 -13.49
N LEU A 109 -7.82 9.50 -13.40
CA LEU A 109 -6.50 9.97 -12.97
C LEU A 109 -5.97 11.08 -13.90
N GLU A 110 -6.07 10.89 -15.22
CA GLU A 110 -5.70 11.89 -16.22
C GLU A 110 -6.52 13.18 -16.06
N LYS A 111 -7.83 13.07 -15.86
CA LYS A 111 -8.71 14.22 -15.63
C LYS A 111 -8.33 14.98 -14.35
N LYS A 112 -7.93 14.27 -13.31
CA LYS A 112 -7.47 14.85 -12.02
C LYS A 112 -6.04 15.40 -12.12
N GLY A 113 -5.28 15.08 -13.17
CA GLY A 113 -3.86 15.38 -13.25
C GLY A 113 -3.03 14.59 -12.23
N TYR A 114 -3.51 13.43 -11.80
CA TYR A 114 -2.80 12.55 -10.87
C TYR A 114 -1.75 11.74 -11.63
N PRO A 115 -0.56 11.51 -11.06
CA PRO A 115 0.51 10.78 -11.72
C PRO A 115 0.11 9.32 -11.92
N ILE A 116 0.50 8.74 -13.06
CA ILE A 116 0.29 7.33 -13.38
C ILE A 116 1.65 6.68 -13.56
N ASP A 117 1.97 5.71 -12.69
CA ASP A 117 3.12 4.85 -12.92
C ASP A 117 2.80 3.87 -14.05
N ASN A 118 3.44 4.06 -15.21
CA ASN A 118 3.21 3.23 -16.39
C ASN A 118 3.52 1.74 -16.18
N LYS A 119 4.46 1.40 -15.29
CA LYS A 119 4.79 0.00 -14.98
C LYS A 119 3.71 -0.64 -14.11
N PHE A 120 3.28 0.07 -13.06
CA PHE A 120 2.21 -0.41 -12.20
C PHE A 120 0.87 -0.49 -12.95
N TYR A 121 0.62 0.47 -13.85
CA TYR A 121 -0.50 0.44 -14.78
C TYR A 121 -0.48 -0.82 -15.66
N ALA A 122 0.66 -1.15 -16.27
CA ALA A 122 0.81 -2.34 -17.10
C ALA A 122 0.53 -3.63 -16.29
N LEU A 123 1.06 -3.72 -15.06
CA LEU A 123 0.76 -4.83 -14.14
C LEU A 123 -0.75 -4.96 -13.88
N CYS A 124 -1.42 -3.86 -13.52
CA CYS A 124 -2.86 -3.88 -13.23
C CYS A 124 -3.68 -4.27 -14.46
N LYS A 125 -3.29 -3.85 -15.67
CA LYS A 125 -3.90 -4.30 -16.93
C LYS A 125 -3.72 -5.78 -17.17
N GLU A 126 -2.53 -6.31 -16.91
CA GLU A 126 -2.26 -7.75 -17.07
C GLU A 126 -3.09 -8.58 -16.09
N ILE A 127 -3.24 -8.13 -14.85
CA ILE A 127 -4.10 -8.77 -13.85
C ILE A 127 -5.56 -8.74 -14.31
N GLU A 128 -6.07 -7.58 -14.76
CA GLU A 128 -7.44 -7.45 -15.27
C GLU A 128 -7.69 -8.39 -16.47
N ALA A 129 -6.73 -8.47 -17.40
CA ALA A 129 -6.80 -9.36 -18.57
C ALA A 129 -6.75 -10.85 -18.16
N TYR A 130 -5.88 -11.21 -17.21
CA TYR A 130 -5.81 -12.57 -16.67
C TYR A 130 -7.14 -12.99 -16.04
N LYS A 131 -7.74 -12.14 -15.20
CA LYS A 131 -9.06 -12.40 -14.58
C LYS A 131 -10.18 -12.54 -15.62
N LYS A 132 -10.17 -11.73 -16.68
CA LYS A 132 -11.15 -11.85 -17.79
C LYS A 132 -11.04 -13.17 -18.55
N SER A 133 -9.82 -13.67 -18.74
CA SER A 133 -9.53 -14.92 -19.48
C SER A 133 -9.60 -16.16 -18.60
N ASN A 134 -9.47 -16.02 -17.29
CA ASN A 134 -9.51 -17.09 -16.31
C ASN A 134 -10.52 -16.70 -15.22
N PRO A 135 -11.84 -16.81 -15.49
CA PRO A 135 -12.87 -16.46 -14.53
C PRO A 135 -12.82 -17.40 -13.33
N SER A 136 -11.99 -17.02 -12.36
CA SER A 136 -11.90 -17.57 -11.02
C SER A 136 -11.89 -16.37 -10.09
N ASP A 137 -12.85 -16.29 -9.18
CA ASP A 137 -12.90 -15.25 -8.14
C ASP A 137 -11.89 -15.52 -7.01
N ASP A 138 -10.77 -16.19 -7.31
CA ASP A 138 -9.79 -16.62 -6.31
C ASP A 138 -8.49 -15.85 -6.54
N SER A 139 -8.32 -14.77 -5.80
CA SER A 139 -7.14 -13.91 -5.88
C SER A 139 -5.86 -14.66 -5.50
N LYS A 140 -5.92 -15.74 -4.71
CA LYS A 140 -4.72 -16.55 -4.40
C LYS A 140 -4.17 -17.22 -5.65
N LYS A 141 -5.03 -17.68 -6.58
CA LYS A 141 -4.58 -18.24 -7.87
C LYS A 141 -3.91 -17.18 -8.75
N VAL A 142 -4.47 -15.98 -8.77
CA VAL A 142 -3.88 -14.83 -9.48
C VAL A 142 -2.50 -14.53 -8.90
N VAL A 143 -2.37 -14.44 -7.57
CA VAL A 143 -1.07 -14.21 -6.91
C VAL A 143 -0.06 -15.29 -7.27
N LYS A 144 -0.43 -16.58 -7.20
CA LYS A 144 0.45 -17.69 -7.60
C LYS A 144 0.90 -17.60 -9.06
N TYR A 145 -0.01 -17.26 -9.97
CA TYR A 145 0.31 -17.08 -11.38
C TYR A 145 1.35 -15.96 -11.58
N PHE A 146 1.13 -14.80 -10.96
CA PHE A 146 2.08 -13.67 -11.08
C PHE A 146 3.40 -13.95 -10.35
N ASN A 147 3.40 -14.63 -9.20
CA ASN A 147 4.63 -15.10 -8.54
C ASN A 147 5.47 -16.00 -9.46
N SER A 148 4.82 -16.95 -10.17
CA SER A 148 5.51 -17.79 -11.15
C SER A 148 6.02 -16.99 -12.34
N LYS A 149 5.26 -16.01 -12.83
CA LYS A 149 5.64 -15.14 -13.95
C LYS A 149 6.87 -14.27 -13.60
N PHE A 150 7.03 -13.89 -12.33
CA PHE A 150 8.18 -13.16 -11.82
C PHE A 150 9.31 -14.07 -11.30
N GLU A 151 9.27 -15.37 -11.60
CA GLU A 151 10.31 -16.35 -11.23
C GLU A 151 10.61 -16.42 -9.72
N LEU A 152 9.61 -16.14 -8.88
CA LEU A 152 9.75 -16.29 -7.42
C LEU A 152 9.75 -17.77 -7.04
N LYS A 153 10.73 -18.20 -6.23
CA LYS A 153 10.77 -19.60 -5.74
C LYS A 153 9.89 -19.75 -4.52
N GLU A 154 9.17 -20.86 -4.39
CA GLU A 154 8.41 -21.17 -3.17
C GLU A 154 9.32 -21.19 -1.93
N LYS A 155 8.84 -20.62 -0.82
CA LYS A 155 9.54 -20.76 0.48
C LYS A 155 9.63 -22.25 0.84
N PRO A 156 10.82 -22.75 1.23
CA PRO A 156 10.94 -24.13 1.72
C PRO A 156 10.03 -24.34 2.94
N LYS A 157 9.25 -25.44 2.93
CA LYS A 157 8.36 -25.81 4.03
C LYS A 157 9.19 -26.18 5.27
N LYS A 158 9.21 -25.29 6.27
CA LYS A 158 9.88 -25.40 7.58
C LYS A 158 11.41 -25.49 7.55
N GLU A 159 12.06 -24.33 7.74
CA GLU A 159 13.23 -24.18 8.62
C GLU A 159 13.38 -22.70 9.00
N LYS A 160 13.88 -22.40 10.21
CA LYS A 160 14.00 -21.04 10.77
C LYS A 160 14.78 -20.13 9.81
N LEU A 161 14.09 -19.22 9.13
CA LEU A 161 14.69 -18.27 8.21
C LEU A 161 15.23 -17.06 9.00
N LEU A 162 16.56 -16.87 9.01
CA LEU A 162 17.19 -15.62 9.43
C LEU A 162 16.87 -14.54 8.38
N SER A 163 16.17 -13.47 8.78
CA SER A 163 15.98 -12.29 7.94
C SER A 163 17.21 -11.39 7.98
N PHE A 164 17.90 -11.19 6.86
CA PHE A 164 18.85 -10.09 6.68
C PHE A 164 18.23 -9.06 5.72
N SER A 165 18.20 -7.80 6.13
CA SER A 165 17.87 -6.66 5.27
C SER A 165 19.16 -5.87 5.04
N PHE A 166 19.52 -5.67 3.78
CA PHE A 166 20.55 -4.72 3.36
C PHE A 166 19.99 -3.93 2.18
N GLY A 167 20.05 -2.59 2.26
CA GLY A 167 19.62 -1.71 1.19
C GLY A 167 20.73 -1.48 0.16
N THR A 168 20.34 -1.23 -1.10
CA THR A 168 21.01 -0.31 -2.05
C THR A 168 20.12 -0.01 -3.26
N SER A 169 20.43 1.11 -3.93
CA SER A 169 19.72 1.79 -5.01
C SER A 169 19.99 1.27 -6.44
N ALA A 170 19.07 1.67 -7.34
CA ALA A 170 19.18 1.92 -8.79
C ALA A 170 19.14 0.72 -9.79
N PHE A 171 17.99 0.66 -10.48
CA PHE A 171 17.65 -0.01 -11.74
C PHE A 171 17.76 -1.55 -11.83
N ALA A 172 16.69 -2.23 -11.40
CA ALA A 172 16.22 -3.51 -11.96
C ALA A 172 14.68 -3.49 -12.06
N LEU A 173 14.19 -3.51 -13.29
CA LEU A 173 12.83 -3.28 -13.77
C LEU A 173 11.77 -4.28 -13.23
N SER A 174 10.61 -3.78 -12.80
CA SER A 174 9.35 -4.45 -12.34
C SER A 174 9.42 -5.51 -11.23
N TYR A 175 10.60 -6.04 -10.91
CA TYR A 175 10.81 -7.01 -9.84
C TYR A 175 10.67 -6.39 -8.45
N SER A 176 11.04 -5.11 -8.27
CA SER A 176 11.06 -4.45 -6.95
C SER A 176 9.68 -4.24 -6.36
N ASP A 177 8.66 -3.94 -7.16
CA ASP A 177 7.38 -3.48 -6.60
C ASP A 177 6.55 -4.66 -6.15
N TRP A 178 6.36 -5.69 -6.99
CA TRP A 178 5.60 -6.89 -6.61
C TRP A 178 6.24 -7.67 -5.46
N THR A 179 7.57 -7.76 -5.40
CA THR A 179 8.26 -8.51 -4.32
C THR A 179 8.34 -7.75 -3.00
N ARG A 180 8.12 -6.43 -3.00
CA ARG A 180 8.06 -5.59 -1.79
C ARG A 180 6.66 -5.50 -1.18
N LEU A 181 5.63 -5.91 -1.92
CA LEU A 181 4.28 -5.95 -1.39
C LEU A 181 4.15 -6.99 -0.29
N THR A 182 3.34 -6.68 0.71
CA THR A 182 2.87 -7.69 1.65
C THR A 182 1.96 -8.70 0.94
N THR A 183 1.81 -9.89 1.52
CA THR A 183 0.91 -10.90 0.98
C THR A 183 -0.53 -10.37 0.87
N SER A 184 -0.96 -9.61 1.88
CA SER A 184 -2.27 -8.96 1.92
C SER A 184 -2.44 -7.92 0.81
N GLU A 185 -1.42 -7.10 0.53
CA GLU A 185 -1.46 -6.16 -0.59
C GLU A 185 -1.58 -6.88 -1.95
N LYS A 186 -0.83 -7.99 -2.14
CA LYS A 186 -0.94 -8.79 -3.37
C LYS A 186 -2.35 -9.34 -3.58
N LEU A 187 -3.00 -9.84 -2.53
CA LEU A 187 -4.39 -10.31 -2.60
C LEU A 187 -5.36 -9.17 -2.96
N LEU A 188 -5.18 -7.98 -2.39
CA LEU A 188 -6.02 -6.81 -2.73
C LEU A 188 -5.82 -6.35 -4.18
N ILE A 189 -4.59 -6.30 -4.67
CA ILE A 189 -4.30 -5.94 -6.07
C ILE A 189 -4.89 -7.00 -7.01
N ALA A 190 -4.78 -8.28 -6.64
CA ALA A 190 -5.41 -9.37 -7.38
C ALA A 190 -6.95 -9.30 -7.33
N SER A 191 -7.56 -8.81 -6.25
CA SER A 191 -9.02 -8.71 -6.15
C SER A 191 -9.57 -7.53 -6.94
N ASP A 192 -9.00 -6.33 -6.80
CA ASP A 192 -9.45 -5.10 -7.47
C ASP A 192 -8.24 -4.29 -8.00
N PRO A 193 -7.68 -4.66 -9.17
CA PRO A 193 -6.50 -3.98 -9.73
C PRO A 193 -6.79 -2.52 -10.13
N ALA A 194 -8.07 -2.15 -10.34
CA ALA A 194 -8.46 -0.79 -10.66
C ALA A 194 -8.38 0.12 -9.43
N ALA A 195 -8.86 -0.35 -8.28
CA ALA A 195 -8.67 0.35 -7.01
C ALA A 195 -7.19 0.43 -6.60
N ALA A 196 -6.40 -0.62 -6.89
CA ALA A 196 -4.96 -0.60 -6.67
C ALA A 196 -4.26 0.50 -7.49
N LEU A 197 -4.60 0.64 -8.78
CA LEU A 197 -4.05 1.69 -9.63
C LEU A 197 -4.33 3.10 -9.07
N MET A 198 -5.58 3.36 -8.68
CA MET A 198 -5.96 4.62 -8.03
C MET A 198 -5.17 4.84 -6.73
N THR A 199 -5.02 3.80 -5.93
CA THR A 199 -4.26 3.83 -4.66
C THR A 199 -2.80 4.23 -4.88
N ASN A 200 -2.14 3.66 -5.88
CA ASN A 200 -0.75 3.98 -6.20
C ASN A 200 -0.59 5.45 -6.63
N SER A 201 -1.52 5.97 -7.43
CA SER A 201 -1.53 7.40 -7.79
C SER A 201 -1.79 8.31 -6.59
N ILE A 202 -2.71 7.94 -5.70
CA ILE A 202 -3.04 8.67 -4.47
C ILE A 202 -1.83 8.71 -3.50
N LYS A 203 -1.04 7.63 -3.43
CA LYS A 203 0.23 7.59 -2.66
C LYS A 203 1.21 8.65 -3.16
N GLU A 204 1.40 8.78 -4.47
CA GLU A 204 2.28 9.81 -5.06
C GLU A 204 1.74 11.24 -4.81
N ILE A 205 0.43 11.42 -4.84
CA ILE A 205 -0.21 12.70 -4.48
C ILE A 205 0.02 13.05 -3.01
N ALA A 206 -0.12 12.08 -2.10
CA ALA A 206 0.15 12.27 -0.69
C ALA A 206 1.62 12.69 -0.44
N PHE A 207 2.57 12.02 -1.11
CA PHE A 207 3.98 12.37 -1.06
C PHE A 207 4.24 13.79 -1.57
N LYS A 208 3.69 14.13 -2.75
CA LYS A 208 3.81 15.45 -3.36
C LYS A 208 3.26 16.55 -2.46
N TRP A 209 2.04 16.38 -1.92
CA TRP A 209 1.43 17.40 -1.06
C TRP A 209 2.12 17.54 0.29
N THR A 210 2.77 16.49 0.78
CA THR A 210 3.63 16.54 1.96
C THR A 210 4.88 17.37 1.65
N GLN A 211 5.54 17.09 0.53
CA GLN A 211 6.69 17.86 0.04
C GLN A 211 6.35 19.35 -0.15
N GLU A 212 5.19 19.66 -0.75
CA GLU A 212 4.70 21.03 -0.93
C GLU A 212 4.49 21.76 0.41
N LYS A 213 4.01 21.04 1.43
CA LYS A 213 3.66 21.63 2.74
C LYS A 213 4.88 21.82 3.65
N PHE A 214 5.80 20.87 3.67
CA PHE A 214 6.91 20.83 4.64
C PHE A 214 8.28 21.07 4.01
N GLY A 215 8.42 20.94 2.69
CA GLY A 215 9.71 20.99 2.00
C GLY A 215 10.52 19.69 2.13
N TYR A 216 9.97 18.64 2.75
CA TYR A 216 10.58 17.32 2.88
C TYR A 216 9.52 16.24 3.15
N ASN A 217 9.95 14.98 3.12
CA ASN A 217 9.19 13.80 3.55
C ASN A 217 10.07 12.97 4.49
N GLY A 218 9.78 13.00 5.77
CA GLY A 218 10.49 12.21 6.78
C GLY A 218 9.75 10.94 7.19
N LEU A 219 10.35 10.28 8.17
CA LEU A 219 9.92 9.02 8.80
C LEU A 219 9.69 9.32 10.27
N GLY A 220 8.57 8.89 10.84
CA GLY A 220 8.26 9.08 12.27
C GLY A 220 7.91 10.51 12.69
N ASP A 221 7.98 11.48 11.78
CA ASP A 221 7.81 12.89 12.07
C ASP A 221 6.44 13.45 11.65
N LYS A 222 6.26 14.75 11.86
CA LYS A 222 5.03 15.46 11.53
C LYS A 222 4.66 15.39 10.04
N SER A 223 5.64 15.34 9.15
CA SER A 223 5.41 15.21 7.71
C SER A 223 4.92 13.80 7.36
N ASP A 224 5.41 12.78 8.06
CA ASP A 224 4.96 11.40 7.94
C ASP A 224 3.49 11.25 8.35
N GLY A 225 3.14 11.75 9.53
CA GLY A 225 1.75 11.72 9.99
C GLY A 225 0.78 12.46 9.05
N TYR A 226 1.20 13.60 8.49
CA TYR A 226 0.41 14.30 7.47
C TYR A 226 0.23 13.46 6.20
N ARG A 227 1.30 12.80 5.72
CA ARG A 227 1.29 11.95 4.53
C ARG A 227 0.31 10.79 4.68
N HIS A 228 0.34 10.08 5.81
CA HIS A 228 -0.60 9.00 6.14
C HIS A 228 -2.04 9.49 6.19
N GLY A 229 -2.28 10.64 6.84
CA GLY A 229 -3.60 11.27 6.90
C GLY A 229 -4.15 11.63 5.51
N ILE A 230 -3.34 12.25 4.64
CA ILE A 230 -3.73 12.58 3.27
C ILE A 230 -4.02 11.32 2.45
N TRP A 231 -3.12 10.33 2.51
CA TRP A 231 -3.25 9.09 1.74
C TRP A 231 -4.57 8.38 2.04
N ASN A 232 -4.91 8.23 3.34
CA ASN A 232 -6.15 7.57 3.75
C ASN A 232 -7.41 8.39 3.50
N ALA A 233 -7.35 9.71 3.62
CA ALA A 233 -8.48 10.58 3.28
C ALA A 233 -8.79 10.49 1.78
N LEU A 234 -7.77 10.56 0.92
CA LEU A 234 -7.95 10.46 -0.52
C LEU A 234 -8.47 9.08 -0.94
N MET A 235 -7.90 7.98 -0.42
CA MET A 235 -8.42 6.63 -0.70
C MET A 235 -9.89 6.48 -0.27
N THR A 236 -10.27 7.06 0.87
CA THR A 236 -11.65 7.01 1.36
C THR A 236 -12.61 7.74 0.42
N ARG A 237 -12.21 8.92 -0.07
CA ARG A 237 -13.02 9.78 -0.94
C ARG A 237 -13.11 9.27 -2.38
N ASP A 238 -12.00 8.80 -2.92
CA ASP A 238 -11.86 8.48 -4.36
C ASP A 238 -12.02 6.98 -4.67
N ILE A 239 -12.01 6.10 -3.66
CA ILE A 239 -12.24 4.65 -3.83
C ILE A 239 -13.37 4.21 -2.90
N SER A 240 -13.04 3.94 -1.63
CA SER A 240 -14.00 3.67 -0.57
C SER A 240 -13.27 3.60 0.78
N ARG A 241 -14.01 3.87 1.87
CA ARG A 241 -13.49 3.70 3.23
C ARG A 241 -13.07 2.24 3.53
N SER A 242 -13.83 1.26 3.06
CA SER A 242 -13.52 -0.17 3.29
C SER A 242 -12.23 -0.58 2.58
N TRP A 243 -12.00 -0.10 1.36
CA TRP A 243 -10.74 -0.27 0.64
C TRP A 243 -9.57 0.43 1.35
N ALA A 244 -9.75 1.71 1.72
CA ALA A 244 -8.72 2.49 2.42
C ALA A 244 -8.30 1.80 3.73
N PHE A 245 -9.25 1.26 4.49
CA PHE A 245 -8.97 0.50 5.71
C PHE A 245 -8.19 -0.78 5.42
N ALA A 246 -8.66 -1.61 4.48
CA ALA A 246 -8.03 -2.88 4.14
C ALA A 246 -6.61 -2.68 3.59
N TYR A 247 -6.43 -1.78 2.62
CA TYR A 247 -5.13 -1.53 1.98
C TYR A 247 -4.13 -0.90 2.94
N ALA A 248 -4.54 0.12 3.71
CA ALA A 248 -3.64 0.73 4.68
C ALA A 248 -3.25 -0.25 5.80
N THR A 249 -4.17 -1.10 6.25
CA THR A 249 -3.84 -2.15 7.25
C THR A 249 -2.88 -3.18 6.67
N ALA A 250 -3.08 -3.59 5.41
CA ALA A 250 -2.19 -4.51 4.70
C ALA A 250 -0.79 -3.91 4.47
N HIS A 251 -0.68 -2.59 4.29
CA HIS A 251 0.58 -1.87 4.13
C HIS A 251 1.42 -1.87 5.41
N GLU A 252 0.75 -1.78 6.56
CA GLU A 252 1.38 -1.80 7.88
C GLU A 252 1.66 -3.21 8.42
N ASP A 253 1.33 -4.26 7.64
CA ASP A 253 1.51 -5.65 8.06
C ASP A 253 3.00 -6.05 8.04
N LYS A 254 3.57 -6.17 9.24
CA LYS A 254 4.97 -6.52 9.49
C LYS A 254 5.04 -7.74 10.40
N SER A 255 5.98 -8.64 10.14
CA SER A 255 6.20 -9.79 11.01
C SER A 255 6.68 -9.36 12.41
N GLN A 256 6.48 -10.21 13.42
CA GLN A 256 6.96 -9.94 14.78
C GLN A 256 8.47 -9.68 14.84
N ALA A 257 9.25 -10.35 13.99
CA ALA A 257 10.69 -10.13 13.91
C ALA A 257 11.03 -8.75 13.31
N GLU A 258 10.24 -8.25 12.36
CA GLU A 258 10.41 -6.91 11.80
C GLU A 258 10.01 -5.83 12.80
N LEU A 259 8.90 -6.02 13.50
CA LEU A 259 8.38 -5.08 14.50
C LEU A 259 9.36 -4.76 15.64
N GLN A 260 10.26 -5.70 15.96
CA GLN A 260 11.27 -5.53 17.01
C GLN A 260 12.56 -4.86 16.50
N LYS A 261 12.67 -4.56 15.20
CA LYS A 261 13.81 -3.82 14.63
C LYS A 261 13.64 -2.33 14.91
N LYS A 262 14.77 -1.61 14.95
CA LYS A 262 14.79 -0.15 14.96
C LYS A 262 14.90 0.38 13.54
N ALA A 263 14.09 1.39 13.24
CA ALA A 263 14.18 2.15 12.01
C ALA A 263 15.33 3.18 12.08
N ALA A 264 15.55 3.90 10.98
CA ALA A 264 16.67 4.83 10.83
C ALA A 264 16.66 6.00 11.84
N ASP A 265 15.48 6.34 12.36
CA ASP A 265 15.25 7.37 13.36
C ASP A 265 15.46 6.87 14.82
N GLY A 266 15.76 5.58 14.99
CA GLY A 266 16.03 4.96 16.30
C GLY A 266 14.80 4.47 17.06
N TYR A 267 13.59 4.66 16.51
CA TYR A 267 12.34 4.13 17.03
C TYR A 267 12.09 2.70 16.53
N TYR A 268 11.33 1.92 17.29
CA TYR A 268 10.99 0.56 16.87
C TYR A 268 9.93 0.57 15.77
N GLU A 269 10.00 -0.41 14.86
CA GLU A 269 9.04 -0.59 13.77
C GLU A 269 7.59 -0.76 14.27
N TYR A 270 7.37 -1.32 15.47
CA TYR A 270 6.03 -1.35 16.07
C TYR A 270 5.51 0.03 16.45
N GLN A 271 6.39 0.98 16.82
CA GLN A 271 5.97 2.35 17.15
C GLN A 271 5.56 3.12 15.90
N HIS A 272 6.32 2.94 14.80
CA HIS A 272 5.95 3.45 13.48
C HIS A 272 4.61 2.89 13.04
N ARG A 273 4.47 1.55 13.05
CA ARG A 273 3.22 0.89 12.67
C ARG A 273 2.02 1.41 13.48
N ASP A 274 2.15 1.56 14.79
CA ASP A 274 1.05 2.02 15.64
C ASP A 274 0.69 3.50 15.36
N MET A 275 1.70 4.34 15.09
CA MET A 275 1.52 5.72 14.63
C MET A 275 0.80 5.75 13.27
N ASP A 276 1.24 4.93 12.32
CA ASP A 276 0.72 4.90 10.95
C ASP A 276 -0.72 4.40 10.92
N LEU A 277 -1.03 3.30 11.61
CA LEU A 277 -2.40 2.79 11.76
C LEU A 277 -3.34 3.84 12.37
N HIS A 278 -2.88 4.58 13.38
CA HIS A 278 -3.63 5.68 14.00
C HIS A 278 -3.86 6.83 13.01
N ASN A 279 -2.81 7.32 12.37
CA ASN A 279 -2.89 8.43 11.42
C ASN A 279 -3.72 8.08 10.18
N ASN A 280 -3.63 6.82 9.73
CA ASN A 280 -4.47 6.25 8.69
C ASN A 280 -5.97 6.34 9.09
N GLN A 281 -6.31 5.95 10.33
CA GLN A 281 -7.69 6.07 10.84
C GLN A 281 -8.17 7.53 10.90
N VAL A 282 -7.37 8.43 11.48
CA VAL A 282 -7.70 9.86 11.55
C VAL A 282 -7.96 10.44 10.16
N GLY A 283 -7.15 10.04 9.16
CA GLY A 283 -7.33 10.42 7.76
C GLY A 283 -8.66 9.96 7.17
N ARG A 284 -9.02 8.68 7.33
CA ARG A 284 -10.32 8.15 6.88
C ARG A 284 -11.49 8.90 7.51
N ASP A 285 -11.38 9.23 8.79
CA ASP A 285 -12.42 9.92 9.55
C ASP A 285 -12.62 11.38 9.14
N GLN A 286 -11.74 11.95 8.32
CA GLN A 286 -11.95 13.30 7.75
C GLN A 286 -12.88 13.33 6.53
N ILE A 287 -13.36 12.18 6.06
CA ILE A 287 -14.27 12.05 4.91
C ILE A 287 -15.56 11.38 5.36
N ALA A 288 -16.68 12.12 5.33
CA ALA A 288 -17.97 11.54 5.65
C ALA A 288 -18.40 10.54 4.57
N TRP A 289 -19.16 9.51 4.92
CA TRP A 289 -19.57 8.46 3.96
C TRP A 289 -20.36 8.95 2.73
N TYR A 290 -20.91 10.16 2.77
CA TYR A 290 -21.65 10.81 1.67
C TYR A 290 -20.81 11.85 0.89
N GLU A 291 -19.52 11.98 1.22
CA GLU A 291 -18.56 12.85 0.54
C GLU A 291 -17.73 12.07 -0.48
N PHE A 292 -17.53 12.70 -1.64
CA PHE A 292 -16.88 12.19 -2.83
C PHE A 292 -16.10 13.31 -3.52
N SER A 293 -15.35 13.00 -4.57
CA SER A 293 -14.51 13.96 -5.30
C SER A 293 -15.24 15.23 -5.79
N PHE A 294 -16.55 15.15 -6.08
CA PHE A 294 -17.32 16.29 -6.59
C PHE A 294 -17.85 17.24 -5.52
N ASN A 295 -17.97 16.81 -4.25
CA ASN A 295 -18.45 17.65 -3.13
C ASN A 295 -17.41 17.80 -2.00
N CYS A 296 -16.26 17.12 -2.08
CA CYS A 296 -15.11 17.27 -1.20
C CYS A 296 -13.82 17.44 -2.02
N GLY A 297 -13.49 18.70 -2.35
CA GLY A 297 -12.31 19.00 -3.17
C GLY A 297 -10.97 18.77 -2.46
N ASP A 298 -9.89 18.69 -3.22
CA ASP A 298 -8.53 18.46 -2.72
C ASP A 298 -8.09 19.49 -1.66
N SER A 299 -8.46 20.76 -1.83
CA SER A 299 -8.19 21.82 -0.85
C SER A 299 -8.91 21.58 0.49
N THR A 300 -10.10 21.00 0.46
CA THR A 300 -10.87 20.64 1.67
C THR A 300 -10.17 19.49 2.40
N VAL A 301 -9.75 18.45 1.68
CA VAL A 301 -8.98 17.34 2.25
C VAL A 301 -7.68 17.85 2.90
N LYS A 302 -6.88 18.64 2.17
CA LYS A 302 -5.64 19.26 2.69
C LYS A 302 -5.88 20.07 3.97
N SER A 303 -6.96 20.86 4.00
CA SER A 303 -7.31 21.73 5.13
C SER A 303 -7.74 20.92 6.35
N ARG A 304 -8.60 19.91 6.18
CA ARG A 304 -9.04 19.03 7.27
C ARG A 304 -7.86 18.28 7.90
N ILE A 305 -7.00 17.68 7.09
CA ILE A 305 -5.82 16.97 7.61
C ILE A 305 -4.83 17.94 8.24
N SER A 306 -4.61 19.13 7.66
CA SER A 306 -3.76 20.15 8.28
C SER A 306 -4.26 20.58 9.65
N ALA A 307 -5.58 20.69 9.84
CA ALA A 307 -6.19 21.03 11.13
C ALA A 307 -5.99 19.93 12.20
N LYS A 308 -5.68 18.70 11.79
CA LYS A 308 -5.40 17.56 12.66
C LYS A 308 -3.92 17.44 13.07
N LEU A 309 -3.03 18.32 12.63
CA LEU A 309 -1.60 18.24 12.97
C LEU A 309 -1.28 18.82 14.36
N THR A 310 -1.81 18.19 15.41
CA THR A 310 -1.74 18.69 16.80
C THR A 310 -0.88 17.86 17.74
N ASN A 311 -0.49 16.64 17.33
CA ASN A 311 0.13 15.61 18.18
C ASN A 311 -0.70 15.18 19.39
N LYS A 312 -2.01 15.44 19.37
CA LYS A 312 -2.93 14.91 20.38
C LYS A 312 -3.39 13.52 19.94
N SER A 313 -3.62 12.64 20.90
CA SER A 313 -4.06 11.26 20.62
C SER A 313 -5.39 11.14 19.87
N ALA A 314 -6.21 12.20 19.79
CA ALA A 314 -7.44 12.22 19.00
C ALA A 314 -7.25 12.73 17.56
N ASP A 315 -6.06 13.25 17.23
CA ASP A 315 -5.72 13.81 15.92
C ASP A 315 -4.45 13.12 15.37
N ILE A 316 -3.77 13.69 14.37
CA ILE A 316 -2.53 13.13 13.82
C ILE A 316 -1.40 13.25 14.84
N ILE A 317 -0.69 12.14 15.07
CA ILE A 317 0.45 12.01 15.98
C ILE A 317 1.76 11.73 15.23
N TRP A 318 2.89 12.01 15.88
CA TRP A 318 4.23 11.69 15.39
C TRP A 318 5.18 11.32 16.54
N LEU A 319 6.20 10.51 16.25
CA LEU A 319 7.13 9.96 17.22
C LEU A 319 8.20 10.96 17.65
N HIS A 320 8.65 11.82 16.74
CA HIS A 320 9.67 12.84 17.00
C HIS A 320 9.50 14.08 16.11
N ASN A 321 10.20 15.15 16.48
CA ASN A 321 10.24 16.39 15.71
C ASN A 321 11.20 16.29 14.52
#